data_AF-A0A6A4Z9H0-F1
#
_entry.id   AF-A0A6A4Z9H0-F1
#
_cell.length_a   1.000
_cell.length_b   1.000
_cell.length_c   1.000
_cell.angle_alpha   90.00
_cell.angle_beta   90.00
_cell.angle_gamma   90.00
#
_symmetry.space_group_name_H-M   'P 1'
#
loop_
_entity.id
_entity.type
_entity.pdbx_description
1 polymer ?
#
loop_
_entity_poly.entity_id
_entity_poly.type
_entity_poly.pdbx_seq_one_letter_code
_entity_poly.pdbx_strand_id
1 'polypeptide(L)'
;HDWTEHLPTIEYAHQGLVLTSTGLTPFEVDTGRKLRNPTVNGIEALNKYAQNFVEHRRECVEMALSNLDKAQARQKEYYDKKRSDVAFCKATW
;
A
#
# COMPACT_ATOMS: atom_id res chain seq x y z
N HIS A 1 17.04 3.72 24.83
CA HIS A 1 17.16 2.36 24.27
C HIS A 1 15.81 1.64 24.38
N ASP A 2 14.73 2.21 23.80
CA ASP A 2 13.34 1.77 24.04
C ASP A 2 12.56 1.58 22.72
N TRP A 3 12.89 2.37 21.71
CA TRP A 3 12.29 2.31 20.37
C TRP A 3 12.31 0.91 19.72
N THR A 4 13.39 0.15 19.88
CA THR A 4 13.55 -1.17 19.27
C THR A 4 12.54 -2.19 19.81
N GLU A 5 12.08 -2.03 21.05
CA GLU A 5 11.06 -2.91 21.65
C GLU A 5 9.67 -2.65 21.08
N HIS A 6 9.42 -1.40 20.65
CA HIS A 6 8.15 -1.00 20.03
C HIS A 6 8.13 -1.20 18.52
N LEU A 7 9.30 -1.39 17.88
CA LEU A 7 9.41 -1.54 16.43
C LEU A 7 8.48 -2.62 15.86
N PRO A 8 8.34 -3.83 16.44
CA PRO A 8 7.42 -4.84 15.92
C PRO A 8 5.96 -4.40 15.95
N THR A 9 5.55 -3.68 17.01
CA THR A 9 4.18 -3.17 17.15
C THR A 9 3.89 -2.07 16.14
N ILE A 10 4.87 -1.19 15.90
CA ILE A 10 4.77 -0.11 14.92
C ILE A 10 4.71 -0.67 13.50
N GLU A 11 5.57 -1.65 13.19
CA GLU A 11 5.56 -2.35 11.90
C GLU A 11 4.22 -3.05 11.68
N TYR A 12 3.72 -3.79 12.67
CA TYR A 12 2.40 -4.43 12.58
C TYR A 12 1.27 -3.41 12.35
N ALA A 13 1.29 -2.28 13.06
CA ALA A 13 0.32 -1.22 12.85
C ALA A 13 0.41 -0.64 11.43
N HIS A 14 1.62 -0.34 10.96
CA HIS A 14 1.85 0.17 9.60
C HIS A 14 1.34 -0.82 8.53
N GLN A 15 1.63 -2.12 8.67
CA GLN A 15 1.18 -3.17 7.76
C GLN A 15 -0.35 -3.33 7.71
N GLY A 16 -1.07 -2.84 8.73
CA GLY A 16 -2.53 -2.89 8.83
C GLY A 16 -3.26 -1.62 8.41
N LEU A 17 -2.55 -0.52 8.15
CA LEU A 17 -3.17 0.74 7.73
C LEU A 17 -3.44 0.76 6.24
N VAL A 18 -4.63 1.23 5.85
CA VAL A 18 -4.99 1.39 4.44
C VAL A 18 -4.22 2.57 3.86
N LEU A 19 -3.43 2.32 2.82
CA LEU A 19 -2.71 3.36 2.11
C LEU A 19 -3.66 4.13 1.20
N THR A 20 -3.58 5.45 1.22
CA THR A 20 -4.47 6.34 0.45
C THR A 20 -4.29 6.21 -1.06
N SER A 21 -3.11 5.82 -1.52
CA SER A 21 -2.78 5.67 -2.94
C SER A 21 -3.22 4.33 -3.53
N THR A 22 -3.26 3.25 -2.73
CA THR A 22 -3.61 1.90 -3.20
C THR A 22 -5.01 1.47 -2.76
N GLY A 23 -5.57 2.08 -1.71
CA GLY A 23 -6.84 1.67 -1.10
C GLY A 23 -6.77 0.33 -0.37
N LEU A 24 -5.58 -0.23 -0.20
CA LEU A 24 -5.29 -1.51 0.47
C LEU A 24 -4.22 -1.33 1.53
N THR A 25 -4.10 -2.27 2.46
CA THR A 25 -2.99 -2.28 3.42
C THR A 25 -1.71 -2.79 2.76
N PRO A 26 -0.50 -2.40 3.23
CA PRO A 26 0.75 -2.95 2.71
C PRO A 26 0.78 -4.49 2.76
N PHE A 27 0.27 -5.08 3.84
CA PHE A 27 0.21 -6.53 4.00
C PHE A 27 -0.66 -7.21 2.94
N GLU A 28 -1.80 -6.61 2.60
CA GLU A 28 -2.70 -7.11 1.55
C GLU A 28 -2.05 -7.04 0.18
N VAL A 29 -1.32 -5.96 -0.10
CA VAL A 29 -0.60 -5.79 -1.36
C VAL A 29 0.49 -6.85 -1.52
N ASP A 30 1.30 -7.07 -0.48
CA ASP A 30 2.43 -8.00 -0.53
C ASP A 30 1.96 -9.46 -0.62
N THR A 31 1.00 -9.81 0.24
CA THR A 31 0.65 -11.21 0.50
C THR A 31 -0.65 -11.65 -0.17
N GLY A 32 -1.52 -10.72 -0.57
CA GLY A 32 -2.91 -11.01 -0.93
C GLY A 32 -3.79 -11.44 0.25
N ARG A 33 -3.28 -11.32 1.50
CA ARG A 33 -3.97 -11.77 2.71
C ARG A 33 -4.46 -10.62 3.56
N LYS A 34 -5.56 -10.86 4.27
CA LYS A 34 -6.03 -9.95 5.32
C LYS A 34 -5.12 -10.08 6.54
N LEU A 35 -4.62 -8.95 7.04
CA LEU A 35 -3.82 -8.94 8.26
C LEU A 35 -4.67 -9.43 9.42
N ARG A 36 -4.21 -10.49 10.09
CA ARG A 36 -4.98 -11.11 11.17
C ARG A 36 -4.87 -10.30 12.45
N ASN A 37 -6.00 -9.83 12.97
CA ASN A 37 -6.06 -9.25 14.31
C ASN A 37 -6.27 -10.36 15.35
N PRO A 38 -5.30 -10.64 16.25
CA PRO A 38 -5.40 -11.73 17.23
C PRO A 38 -6.57 -11.58 18.22
N THR A 39 -7.02 -10.34 18.44
CA THR A 39 -8.07 -10.00 19.41
C THR A 39 -9.47 -10.07 18.81
N VAL A 40 -9.60 -9.89 17.49
CA VAL A 40 -10.90 -9.74 16.80
C VAL A 40 -11.19 -10.92 15.86
N ASN A 41 -10.16 -11.55 15.29
CA ASN A 41 -10.34 -12.59 14.29
C ASN A 41 -10.47 -13.95 14.98
N GLY A 42 -11.70 -14.47 15.03
CA GLY A 42 -11.96 -15.87 15.35
C GLY A 42 -11.23 -16.83 14.39
N ILE A 43 -11.19 -18.12 14.73
CA ILE A 43 -10.64 -19.15 13.85
C ILE A 43 -11.55 -19.28 12.63
N GLU A 44 -11.27 -18.54 11.56
CA GLU A 44 -11.93 -18.77 10.27
C GLU A 44 -11.55 -20.17 9.77
N ALA A 45 -12.55 -20.90 9.27
CA ALA A 45 -12.33 -22.22 8.70
C ALA A 45 -11.37 -22.11 7.49
N LEU A 46 -10.14 -22.60 7.69
CA LEU A 46 -9.00 -22.60 6.76
C LEU A 46 -9.34 -22.96 5.29
N ASN A 47 -10.45 -23.64 5.05
CA ASN A 47 -10.79 -24.24 3.77
C ASN A 47 -11.27 -23.21 2.71
N LYS A 48 -12.19 -22.28 3.05
CA LYS A 48 -12.76 -21.36 2.04
C LYS A 48 -11.77 -20.30 1.58
N TYR A 49 -10.99 -19.75 2.50
CA TYR A 49 -9.99 -18.72 2.20
C TYR A 49 -8.87 -19.29 1.31
N ALA A 50 -8.40 -20.51 1.59
CA ALA A 50 -7.38 -21.16 0.79
C ALA A 50 -7.85 -21.45 -0.65
N GLN A 51 -9.13 -21.82 -0.84
CA GLN A 51 -9.69 -22.09 -2.16
C GLN A 51 -9.72 -20.84 -3.06
N ASN A 52 -9.99 -19.66 -2.49
CA ASN A 52 -10.15 -18.42 -3.25
C ASN A 52 -8.92 -17.49 -3.20
N PHE A 53 -7.81 -17.93 -2.59
CA PHE A 53 -6.64 -17.08 -2.35
C PHE A 53 -6.05 -16.49 -3.63
N VAL A 54 -5.96 -17.29 -4.69
CA VAL A 54 -5.36 -16.85 -5.97
C VAL A 54 -6.18 -15.72 -6.60
N GLU A 55 -7.50 -15.89 -6.67
CA GLU A 55 -8.40 -14.89 -7.25
C GLU A 55 -8.44 -13.63 -6.39
N HIS A 56 -8.56 -13.75 -5.07
CA HIS A 56 -8.53 -12.57 -4.19
C HIS A 56 -7.22 -11.80 -4.28
N ARG A 57 -6.08 -12.49 -4.36
CA ARG A 57 -4.79 -11.82 -4.55
C ARG A 57 -4.74 -11.07 -5.87
N ARG A 58 -5.25 -11.68 -6.95
CA ARG A 58 -5.33 -11.05 -8.26
C ARG A 58 -6.18 -9.78 -8.21
N GLU A 59 -7.37 -9.84 -7.62
CA GLU A 59 -8.26 -8.68 -7.43
C GLU A 59 -7.57 -7.56 -6.64
N CYS A 60 -6.89 -7.89 -5.55
CA CYS A 60 -6.13 -6.92 -4.76
C CYS A 60 -5.05 -6.22 -5.59
N VAL A 61 -4.29 -6.98 -6.38
CA VAL A 61 -3.24 -6.41 -7.24
C VAL A 61 -3.84 -5.52 -8.33
N GLU A 62 -4.89 -5.97 -9.01
CA GLU A 62 -5.57 -5.17 -10.05
C GLU A 62 -6.12 -3.85 -9.49
N MET A 63 -6.74 -3.90 -8.31
CA MET A 63 -7.23 -2.71 -7.61
C MET A 63 -6.11 -1.76 -7.19
N ALA A 64 -5.00 -2.30 -6.64
CA ALA A 64 -3.85 -1.50 -6.24
C ALA A 64 -3.25 -0.74 -7.43
N LEU A 65 -3.06 -1.42 -8.57
CA LEU A 65 -2.53 -0.82 -9.79
C LEU A 65 -3.46 0.28 -10.31
N SER A 66 -4.78 0.02 -10.39
CA SER A 66 -5.75 1.03 -10.83
C SER A 66 -5.76 2.27 -9.94
N ASN A 67 -5.62 2.10 -8.62
CA ASN A 67 -5.59 3.20 -7.68
C ASN A 67 -4.27 3.99 -7.76
N LEU A 68 -3.14 3.30 -7.97
CA LEU A 68 -1.85 3.94 -8.21
C LEU A 68 -1.87 4.80 -9.47
N ASP A 69 -2.43 4.31 -10.58
CA ASP A 69 -2.54 5.09 -11.82
C ASP A 69 -3.32 6.38 -11.61
N LYS A 70 -4.46 6.30 -10.90
CA LYS A 70 -5.28 7.47 -10.55
C LYS A 70 -4.53 8.43 -9.63
N ALA A 71 -3.82 7.91 -8.63
CA ALA A 71 -3.04 8.71 -7.70
C ALA A 71 -1.89 9.44 -8.41
N GLN A 72 -1.16 8.76 -9.29
CA GLN A 72 -0.10 9.34 -10.11
C GLN A 72 -0.64 10.45 -11.02
N ALA A 73 -1.77 10.23 -11.69
CA ALA A 73 -2.41 11.24 -12.53
C ALA A 73 -2.76 12.51 -11.73
N ARG A 74 -3.36 12.35 -10.54
CA ARG A 74 -3.67 13.49 -9.64
C ARG A 74 -2.43 14.22 -9.15
N GLN A 75 -1.40 13.47 -8.76
CA GLN A 75 -0.12 14.05 -8.30
C GLN A 75 0.54 14.85 -9.42
N LYS A 76 0.56 14.31 -10.65
CA LYS A 76 1.06 15.03 -11.83
C LYS A 76 0.27 16.31 -12.07
N GLU A 77 -1.06 16.25 -12.05
CA GLU A 77 -1.91 17.42 -12.25
C GLU A 77 -1.64 18.52 -11.21
N TYR A 78 -1.52 18.15 -9.92
CA TYR A 78 -1.21 19.11 -8.86
C TYR A 78 0.19 19.70 -8.97
N TYR A 79 1.18 18.88 -9.35
CA TYR A 79 2.55 19.33 -9.55
C TYR A 79 2.64 20.30 -10.74
N ASP A 80 2.08 19.92 -11.88
CA ASP A 80 2.11 20.71 -13.12
C ASP A 80 1.45 22.08 -12.92
N LYS A 81 0.37 22.17 -12.12
CA LYS A 81 -0.30 23.45 -11.79
C LYS A 81 0.59 24.46 -11.06
N LYS A 82 1.56 24.00 -10.28
CA LYS A 82 2.41 24.85 -9.43
C LYS A 82 3.85 24.92 -9.90
N ARG A 83 4.20 24.20 -10.97
CA ARG A 83 5.55 24.16 -11.51
C ARG A 83 5.82 25.43 -12.32
N SER A 84 6.88 26.13 -11.96
CA SER A 84 7.46 27.19 -12.81
C SER A 84 8.39 26.56 -13.84
N ASP A 85 8.40 27.08 -15.06
CA ASP A 85 9.37 26.67 -16.07
C ASP A 85 10.77 27.09 -15.66
N VAL A 86 11.63 26.11 -15.37
CA VAL A 86 13.04 26.32 -15.06
C VAL A 86 13.87 25.82 -16.23
N ALA A 87 14.54 26.73 -16.93
CA ALA A 87 15.50 26.39 -17.96
C ALA A 87 16.85 26.05 -17.30
N PHE A 88 17.25 24.78 -17.38
CA PHE A 88 18.56 24.34 -16.90
C PHE A 88 19.59 24.53 -18.03
N CYS A 89 20.39 25.59 -17.94
CA CYS A 89 21.57 25.73 -18.81
C CYS A 89 22.67 24.78 -18.30
N LYS A 90 23.17 23.89 -19.16
CA LYS A 90 24.36 23.08 -18.83
C LYS A 90 25.55 24.02 -18.69
N ALA A 91 26.18 24.03 -17.52
CA ALA A 91 27.46 24.69 -17.33
C ALA A 91 28.50 24.00 -18.22
N THR A 92 29.16 24.78 -19.07
CA THR A 92 30.36 24.35 -19.79
C THR A 92 31.54 24.49 -18.85
N TRP A 93 32.13 23.35 -18.47
CA TRP A 93 33.41 23.29 -17.76
C TRP A 93 34.56 23.67 -18.68
#